data_AF-A0A971W854-F1
#
_entry.id   AF-A0A971W854-F1
#
_cell.length_a   1.000
_cell.length_b   1.000
_cell.length_c   1.000
_cell.angle_alpha   90.00
_cell.angle_beta   90.00
_cell.angle_gamma   90.00
#
_symmetry.space_group_name_H-M   'P 1'
#
loop_
_entity.id
_entity.type
_entity.pdbx_description
1 polymer ?
#
loop_
_entity_poly.entity_id
_entity_poly.type
_entity_poly.pdbx_seq_one_letter_code
_entity_poly.pdbx_strand_id
1 'polypeptide(L)' 'MDKRKLQKLKDIDREIKNLDAAARKLKNMAEEIELPIVFYNANRILGTVNVLKQNISEPLNIIYPD' A
#
# COMPACT_ATOMS: atom_id res chain seq x y z
N MET A 1 -0.12 23.88 1.88
CA MET A 1 -0.74 22.94 2.85
C MET A 1 -0.11 23.17 4.22
N ASP A 2 -0.88 23.17 5.32
CA ASP A 2 -0.28 23.32 6.65
C ASP A 2 0.55 22.08 7.04
N LYS A 3 1.55 22.25 7.92
CA LYS A 3 2.48 21.18 8.32
C LYS A 3 1.77 19.94 8.90
N ARG A 4 0.67 20.14 9.62
CA ARG A 4 -0.11 19.05 10.23
C ARG A 4 -0.83 18.23 9.16
N LYS A 5 -1.38 18.87 8.14
CA LYS A 5 -2.00 18.17 6.99
C LYS A 5 -0.96 17.40 6.17
N LEU A 6 0.21 17.98 5.93
CA LEU A 6 1.31 17.28 5.25
C LEU A 6 1.78 16.06 6.06
N GLN A 7 1.91 16.19 7.38
CA GLN A 7 2.32 15.07 8.24
C GLN A 7 1.31 13.92 8.17
N LYS A 8 0.01 14.22 8.24
CA LYS A 8 -1.04 13.19 8.07
C LYS A 8 -0.95 12.46 6.74
N LEU A 9 -0.65 13.16 5.64
CA LEU A 9 -0.46 12.52 4.34
C LEU A 9 0.79 11.63 4.31
N LYS A 10 1.90 12.07 4.91
CA LYS A 10 3.10 11.22 5.07
C LYS A 10 2.83 9.98 5.93
N ASP A 11 2.00 10.10 6.95
CA ASP A 11 1.60 8.96 7.80
C ASP A 11 0.72 7.98 7.01
N ILE A 12 -0.26 8.46 6.24
CA ILE A 12 -1.09 7.63 5.35
C ILE A 12 -0.24 6.93 4.29
N ASP A 13 0.71 7.62 3.66
CA ASP A 13 1.64 7.03 2.69
C ASP A 13 2.45 5.88 3.32
N ARG A 14 2.92 6.07 4.56
CA ARG A 14 3.61 5.01 5.31
C ARG A 14 2.71 3.80 5.56
N GLU A 15 1.45 4.02 5.94
CA GLU A 15 0.48 2.94 6.15
C GLU A 15 0.20 2.16 4.85
N ILE A 16 0.09 2.85 3.70
CA ILE A 16 -0.08 2.23 2.38
C ILE A 16 1.12 1.33 2.05
N LYS A 17 2.36 1.81 2.28
CA LYS A 17 3.58 1.03 2.06
C LYS A 17 3.65 -0.21 2.95
N ASN A 18 3.26 -0.06 4.22
CA ASN A 18 3.19 -1.19 5.16
C ASN A 18 2.16 -2.22 4.71
N LEU A 19 0.99 -1.77 4.24
CA LEU A 19 -0.06 -2.65 3.72
C LEU A 19 0.36 -3.38 2.45
N ASP A 20 1.06 -2.71 1.52
CA ASP A 20 1.65 -3.34 0.32
C ASP A 20 2.58 -4.48 0.72
N ALA A 21 3.51 -4.22 1.65
CA ALA A 21 4.47 -5.20 2.13
C ALA A 21 3.78 -6.39 2.82
N ALA A 22 2.77 -6.15 3.65
CA ALA A 22 2.00 -7.19 4.30
C ALA A 22 1.20 -8.05 3.30
N ALA A 23 0.55 -7.41 2.32
CA ALA A 23 -0.24 -8.11 1.30
C ALA A 23 0.65 -8.98 0.39
N ARG A 24 1.86 -8.53 0.04
CA ARG A 24 2.84 -9.35 -0.70
C ARG A 24 3.28 -10.58 0.09
N LYS A 25 3.60 -10.41 1.38
CA LYS A 25 3.94 -11.53 2.27
C LYS A 25 2.80 -12.55 2.34
N LEU A 26 1.57 -12.07 2.53
CA LEU A 26 0.38 -12.93 2.57
C LEU A 26 0.18 -13.68 1.25
N LYS A 27 0.34 -13.00 0.11
CA LYS A 27 0.25 -13.62 -1.21
C LYS A 27 1.27 -14.76 -1.36
N ASN A 28 2.54 -14.49 -1.06
CA ASN A 28 3.62 -15.46 -1.21
C ASN A 28 3.39 -16.68 -0.31
N MET A 29 3.03 -16.44 0.97
CA MET A 29 2.68 -17.54 1.88
C MET A 29 1.50 -18.36 1.34
N ALA A 30 0.42 -17.70 0.89
CA ALA A 30 -0.74 -18.39 0.35
C ALA A 30 -0.44 -19.23 -0.90
N GLU A 31 0.54 -18.82 -1.70
CA GLU A 31 1.06 -19.59 -2.83
C GLU A 31 1.87 -20.81 -2.36
N GLU A 32 2.77 -20.62 -1.39
CA GLU A 32 3.62 -21.69 -0.83
C GLU A 32 2.82 -22.81 -0.13
N ILE A 33 1.72 -22.47 0.54
CA ILE A 33 0.88 -23.44 1.28
C ILE A 33 -0.45 -23.76 0.58
N GLU A 34 -0.56 -23.47 -0.72
CA GLU A 34 -1.71 -23.82 -1.57
C GLU A 34 -3.08 -23.38 -1.00
N LEU A 35 -3.17 -22.11 -0.56
CA LEU A 35 -4.42 -21.50 -0.07
C LEU A 35 -5.03 -20.56 -1.13
N PRO A 36 -5.79 -21.07 -2.12
CA PRO A 36 -6.24 -20.30 -3.27
C PRO A 36 -7.15 -19.11 -2.90
N ILE A 37 -7.99 -19.27 -1.88
CA ILE A 37 -8.88 -18.19 -1.40
C ILE A 37 -8.06 -17.03 -0.82
N VAL A 38 -7.02 -17.35 -0.04
CA VAL A 38 -6.14 -16.34 0.57
C VAL A 38 -5.31 -15.65 -0.52
N PHE A 39 -4.79 -16.41 -1.49
CA PHE A 39 -4.07 -15.86 -2.63
C PHE A 39 -4.94 -14.89 -3.44
N TYR A 40 -6.18 -15.27 -3.74
CA TYR A 40 -7.15 -14.40 -4.43
C TYR A 40 -7.39 -13.10 -3.65
N ASN A 41 -7.64 -13.20 -2.35
CA ASN A 41 -7.87 -12.03 -1.50
C ASN A 41 -6.64 -11.12 -1.39
N ALA A 42 -5.44 -11.70 -1.27
CA ALA A 42 -4.20 -10.94 -1.23
C ALA A 42 -3.98 -10.13 -2.52
N ASN A 43 -4.29 -10.71 -3.68
CA ASN A 43 -4.23 -9.98 -4.96
C ASN A 43 -5.26 -8.84 -5.04
N ARG A 44 -6.47 -9.02 -4.50
CA ARG A 44 -7.45 -7.92 -4.42
C ARG A 44 -6.96 -6.77 -3.55
N ILE A 45 -6.37 -7.07 -2.39
CA ILE A 45 -5.77 -6.06 -1.51
C ILE A 45 -4.66 -5.32 -2.26
N LEU A 46 -3.76 -6.04 -2.95
CA LEU A 46 -2.69 -5.43 -3.76
C LEU A 46 -3.24 -4.52 -4.86
N GLY A 47 -4.35 -4.91 -5.50
CA GLY A 47 -5.04 -4.06 -6.48
C GLY A 47 -5.50 -2.73 -5.87
N THR A 48 -6.17 -2.77 -4.71
CA THR A 48 -6.59 -1.56 -3.99
C THR A 48 -5.39 -0.71 -3.55
N VAL A 49 -4.34 -1.33 -3.03
CA VAL A 49 -3.12 -0.64 -2.59
C VAL A 49 -2.41 0.05 -3.76
N ASN A 50 -2.40 -0.54 -4.95
CA ASN A 50 -1.84 0.11 -6.15
C ASN A 50 -2.58 1.39 -6.51
N VAL A 51 -3.91 1.38 -6.45
CA VAL A 51 -4.72 2.59 -6.68
C VAL A 51 -4.39 3.66 -5.63
N LEU A 52 -4.26 3.29 -4.36
CA LEU A 52 -3.90 4.23 -3.29
C LEU A 52 -2.50 4.84 -3.50
N LYS A 53 -1.50 4.03 -3.91
CA LYS A 53 -0.15 4.53 -4.21
C LYS A 53 -0.14 5.54 -5.37
N GLN A 54 -0.88 5.25 -6.44
CA GLN A 54 -0.98 6.16 -7.59
C GLN A 54 -1.64 7.49 -7.24
N ASN A 55 -2.59 7.49 -6.30
CA ASN A 55 -3.36 8.69 -5.95
C ASN A 55 -2.79 9.45 -4.74
N ILE A 56 -1.93 8.83 -3.93
CA ILE A 56 -1.39 9.43 -2.69
C ILE A 56 0.13 9.46 -2.74
N SER A 57 0.78 8.31 -2.85
CA SER A 57 2.24 8.18 -2.77
C SER A 57 2.96 8.90 -3.92
N GLU A 58 2.51 8.70 -5.16
CA GLU A 58 3.13 9.31 -6.34
C GLU A 58 2.99 10.84 -6.34
N PRO A 59 1.80 11.44 -6.15
CA PRO A 59 1.68 12.89 -6.05
C PRO A 59 2.43 13.48 -4.85
N LEU A 60 2.44 12.79 -3.71
CA LEU A 60 3.17 13.25 -2.52
C LEU A 60 4.67 13.34 -2.80
N ASN A 61 5.25 12.34 -3.46
CA ASN A 61 6.66 12.32 -3.84
C ASN A 61 7.02 13.39 -4.88
N ILE A 62 6.10 13.74 -5.79
CA ILE A 62 6.33 14.81 -6.80
C ILE A 62 6.27 16.20 -6.15
N ILE A 63 5.30 16.43 -5.27
CA ILE A 63 5.02 17.76 -4.73
C ILE A 63 5.90 18.05 -3.50
N TYR A 64 6.25 17.01 -2.75
CA TYR A 64 7.04 17.09 -1.53
C TYR A 64 8.17 16.05 -1.55
N PRO A 65 9.10 16.14 -2.52
CA PRO A 65 10.31 15.33 -2.50
C PRO A 65 11.09 15.67 -1.22
N ASP A 66 11.60 14.64 -0.56
CA ASP A 66 12.42 14.79 0.65
C ASP A 66 13.69 15.62 0.40
#